data_AF-A0A350X7H5-F1
#
_entry.id   AF-A0A350X7H5-F1
#
_cell.length_a   1.000
_cell.length_b   1.000
_cell.length_c   1.000
_cell.angle_alpha   90.00
_cell.angle_beta   90.00
_cell.angle_gamma   90.00
#
_symmetry.space_group_name_H-M   'P 1'
#
loop_
_entity.id
_entity.type
_entity.pdbx_description
1 polymer ?
#
loop_
_entity_poly.entity_id
_entity_poly.type
_entity_poly.pdbx_seq_one_letter_code
_entity_poly.pdbx_strand_id
1 'polypeptide(L)'
;MKTKLVLLLCSLVASLLLLPTQPASAYPAAYFRTRQLRIPPALCQSEAQDAVKQAGLANISNGSTYSGGTTNTARAFIVCVSLPKAGPCPNNVSAKDGATAVMVAAGDNSDETKNLISVLDTKLGNPVLIDCN
;
A
#
# COMPACT_ATOMS: atom_id res chain seq x y z
N MET A 1 8.11 -28.37 -62.07
CA MET A 1 8.42 -27.11 -61.34
C MET A 1 7.48 -26.96 -60.13
N LYS A 2 7.74 -27.60 -58.99
CA LYS A 2 6.86 -27.53 -57.79
C LYS A 2 7.59 -27.54 -56.43
N THR A 3 8.92 -27.47 -56.42
CA THR A 3 9.74 -27.68 -55.20
C THR A 3 10.31 -26.42 -54.55
N LYS A 4 10.12 -25.23 -55.14
CA LYS A 4 10.70 -23.98 -54.61
C LYS A 4 9.81 -23.23 -53.59
N LEU A 5 8.53 -23.60 -53.45
CA LEU A 5 7.59 -22.86 -52.61
C LEU A 5 7.67 -23.24 -51.12
N VAL A 6 8.19 -24.42 -50.78
CA VAL A 6 8.22 -24.93 -49.40
C VAL A 6 9.33 -24.28 -48.55
N LEU A 7 10.44 -23.84 -49.18
CA LEU A 7 11.57 -23.25 -48.45
C LEU A 7 11.33 -21.82 -47.94
N LEU A 8 10.41 -21.05 -48.56
CA LEU A 8 10.14 -19.68 -48.13
C LEU A 8 9.27 -19.59 -46.86
N LEU A 9 8.40 -20.59 -46.62
CA LEU A 9 7.52 -20.60 -45.45
C LEU A 9 8.25 -20.91 -44.13
N CYS A 10 9.34 -21.68 -44.16
CA CYS A 10 10.13 -21.94 -42.95
C CYS A 10 10.93 -20.74 -42.45
N SER A 11 11.31 -19.81 -43.34
CA SER A 11 12.15 -18.67 -42.95
C SER A 11 11.37 -17.56 -42.24
N LEU A 12 10.05 -17.45 -42.47
CA LEU A 12 9.20 -16.45 -41.81
C LEU A 12 8.88 -16.81 -40.36
N VAL A 13 8.82 -18.10 -40.01
CA VAL A 13 8.53 -18.54 -38.63
C VAL A 13 9.71 -18.33 -37.70
N ALA A 14 10.95 -18.47 -38.21
CA ALA A 14 12.16 -18.27 -37.43
C ALA A 14 12.34 -16.80 -36.97
N SER A 15 11.85 -15.83 -37.75
CA SER A 15 11.93 -14.41 -37.40
C SER A 15 10.92 -13.95 -36.33
N LEU A 16 9.81 -14.69 -36.12
CA LEU A 16 8.87 -14.40 -35.03
C LEU A 16 9.37 -14.84 -33.64
N LEU A 17 10.38 -15.71 -33.56
CA LEU A 17 10.97 -16.15 -32.28
C LEU A 17 12.06 -15.20 -31.75
N LEU A 18 12.43 -14.17 -32.51
CA LEU A 18 13.42 -13.15 -32.14
C LEU A 18 12.78 -11.82 -31.74
N LEU A 19 11.45 -11.77 -31.55
CA LEU A 19 10.83 -10.61 -30.93
C LEU A 19 11.45 -10.46 -29.53
N PRO A 20 12.14 -9.34 -29.23
CA PRO A 20 12.69 -9.12 -27.91
C PRO A 20 11.53 -9.19 -26.93
N THR A 21 11.55 -10.22 -26.07
CA THR A 21 10.69 -10.26 -24.90
C THR A 21 11.06 -9.04 -24.07
N GLN A 22 10.26 -7.97 -24.17
CA GLN A 22 10.36 -6.86 -23.23
C GLN A 22 10.27 -7.50 -21.84
N PRO A 23 11.31 -7.37 -20.98
CA PRO A 23 11.19 -7.86 -19.63
C PRO A 23 9.95 -7.20 -19.04
N ALA A 24 9.02 -8.01 -18.55
CA ALA A 24 7.86 -7.49 -17.84
C ALA A 24 8.39 -6.51 -16.80
N SER A 25 7.91 -5.26 -16.83
CA SER A 25 8.28 -4.25 -15.85
C SER A 25 8.02 -4.84 -14.48
N ALA A 26 9.09 -5.18 -13.77
CA ALA A 26 8.98 -5.75 -12.43
C ALA A 26 8.24 -4.71 -11.59
N TYR A 27 7.12 -5.10 -10.99
CA TYR A 27 6.38 -4.22 -10.10
C TYR A 27 7.34 -3.73 -9.00
N PRO A 28 7.31 -2.42 -8.65
CA PRO A 28 8.19 -1.89 -7.62
C PRO A 28 7.96 -2.63 -6.31
N ALA A 29 9.04 -2.81 -5.54
CA ALA A 29 8.99 -3.52 -4.28
C ALA A 29 7.97 -2.87 -3.34
N ALA A 30 7.06 -3.68 -2.80
CA ALA A 30 6.06 -3.24 -1.85
C ALA A 30 6.38 -3.74 -0.45
N TYR A 31 6.24 -2.85 0.53
CA TYR A 31 6.43 -3.13 1.95
C TYR A 31 5.13 -2.84 2.69
N PHE A 32 4.81 -3.70 3.64
CA PHE A 32 3.59 -3.60 4.43
C PHE A 32 3.89 -3.77 5.92
N ARG A 33 3.16 -3.04 6.75
CA ARG A 33 3.14 -3.21 8.20
C ARG A 33 1.72 -3.03 8.69
N THR A 34 1.34 -3.74 9.74
CA THR A 34 0.02 -3.58 10.37
C THR A 34 0.19 -3.21 11.83
N ARG A 35 -0.73 -2.39 12.35
CA ARG A 35 -0.80 -2.04 13.77
C ARG A 35 -2.26 -2.07 14.21
N GLN A 36 -2.53 -2.81 15.26
CA GLN A 36 -3.81 -2.74 15.95
C GLN A 36 -3.82 -1.52 16.86
N LEU A 37 -4.86 -0.70 16.72
CA LEU A 37 -5.08 0.51 17.49
C LEU A 37 -6.33 0.33 18.34
N ARG A 38 -6.30 0.88 19.56
CA ARG A 38 -7.43 0.90 20.49
C ARG A 38 -8.20 2.20 20.34
N ILE A 39 -8.47 2.58 19.10
CA ILE A 39 -9.24 3.77 18.75
C ILE A 39 -10.23 3.43 17.63
N PRO A 40 -11.35 4.16 17.53
CA PRO A 40 -12.29 3.99 16.43
C PRO A 40 -11.66 4.29 15.06
N PRO A 41 -12.19 3.70 13.96
CA PRO A 41 -11.69 3.94 12.60
C PRO A 41 -11.64 5.41 12.19
N ALA A 42 -12.59 6.23 12.64
CA ALA A 42 -12.60 7.66 12.35
C ALA A 42 -11.40 8.39 12.98
N LEU A 43 -11.06 8.06 14.23
CA LEU A 43 -9.87 8.63 14.87
C LEU A 43 -8.59 8.08 14.23
N CYS A 44 -8.55 6.78 13.89
CA CYS A 44 -7.45 6.21 13.10
C CYS A 44 -7.20 6.98 11.81
N GLN A 45 -8.26 7.42 11.10
CA GLN A 45 -8.12 8.18 9.88
C GLN A 45 -7.48 9.56 10.12
N SER A 46 -7.85 10.25 11.20
CA SER A 46 -7.23 11.51 11.61
C SER A 46 -5.74 11.32 11.94
N GLU A 47 -5.43 10.31 12.76
CA GLU A 47 -4.04 9.97 13.12
C GLU A 47 -3.21 9.56 11.89
N ALA A 48 -3.82 8.83 10.95
CA ALA A 48 -3.19 8.48 9.69
C ALA A 48 -2.87 9.72 8.83
N GLN A 49 -3.79 10.68 8.77
CA GLN A 49 -3.57 11.93 8.05
C GLN A 49 -2.41 12.73 8.65
N ASP A 50 -2.35 12.81 9.97
CA ASP A 50 -1.28 13.52 10.66
C ASP A 50 0.06 12.79 10.52
N ALA A 51 0.07 11.45 10.58
CA ALA A 51 1.26 10.65 10.35
C ALA A 51 1.82 10.84 8.94
N VAL A 52 0.95 10.86 7.91
CA VAL A 52 1.34 11.10 6.50
C VAL A 52 1.94 12.49 6.32
N LYS A 53 1.32 13.53 6.91
CA LYS A 53 1.87 14.91 6.89
C LYS A 53 3.22 14.98 7.60
N GLN A 54 3.33 14.41 8.79
CA GLN A 54 4.57 14.41 9.59
C GLN A 54 5.69 13.56 8.95
N ALA A 55 5.34 12.59 8.11
CA ALA A 55 6.30 11.84 7.30
C ALA A 55 6.85 12.63 6.11
N GLY A 56 6.34 13.85 5.86
CA GLY A 56 6.80 14.72 4.78
C GLY A 56 6.32 14.28 3.39
N LEU A 57 5.23 13.50 3.33
CA LEU A 57 4.66 13.07 2.06
C LEU A 57 3.95 14.22 1.34
N ALA A 58 4.15 14.30 0.02
CA ALA A 58 3.46 15.24 -0.86
C ALA A 58 2.20 14.62 -1.49
N ASN A 59 1.43 15.43 -2.24
CA ASN A 59 0.24 15.00 -2.99
C ASN A 59 -0.74 14.16 -2.16
N ILE A 60 -1.02 14.62 -0.94
CA ILE A 60 -1.77 13.83 0.04
C ILE A 60 -3.18 13.56 -0.49
N SER A 61 -3.54 12.28 -0.57
CA SER A 61 -4.87 11.78 -0.89
C SER A 61 -5.50 11.18 0.36
N ASN A 62 -6.70 11.64 0.69
CA ASN A 62 -7.46 11.17 1.84
C ASN A 62 -8.80 10.59 1.38
N GLY A 63 -9.19 9.48 2.01
CA GLY A 63 -10.53 8.93 1.91
C GLY A 63 -11.11 8.70 3.31
N SER A 64 -12.32 8.17 3.37
CA SER A 64 -13.01 7.87 4.64
C SER A 64 -12.30 6.82 5.50
N THR A 65 -11.40 6.03 4.90
CA THR A 65 -10.71 4.91 5.55
C THR A 65 -9.21 4.91 5.27
N TYR A 66 -8.66 5.93 4.60
CA TYR A 66 -7.24 5.95 4.29
C TYR A 66 -6.68 7.37 4.22
N SER A 67 -5.37 7.48 4.43
CA SER A 67 -4.57 8.64 4.06
C SER A 67 -3.28 8.17 3.43
N GLY A 68 -2.80 8.85 2.39
CA GLY A 68 -1.54 8.52 1.77
C GLY A 68 -0.99 9.67 0.95
N GLY A 69 0.22 9.49 0.44
CA GLY A 69 0.91 10.49 -0.36
C GLY A 69 2.12 9.89 -1.05
N THR A 70 2.92 10.76 -1.65
CA THR A 70 4.06 10.38 -2.49
C THR A 70 5.32 11.15 -2.12
N THR A 71 6.47 10.50 -2.28
CA THR A 71 7.77 11.16 -2.50
C THR A 71 8.03 11.23 -4.01
N ASN A 72 9.27 11.52 -4.42
CA ASN A 72 9.65 11.50 -5.84
C ASN A 72 9.72 10.07 -6.41
N THR A 73 9.92 9.07 -5.56
CA THR A 73 10.35 7.72 -5.91
C THR A 73 9.54 6.62 -5.22
N ALA A 74 8.68 7.00 -4.26
CA ALA A 74 7.83 6.08 -3.53
C ALA A 74 6.44 6.69 -3.27
N ARG A 75 5.48 5.81 -3.01
CA ARG A 75 4.14 6.15 -2.53
C ARG A 75 3.85 5.36 -1.27
N ALA A 76 3.12 5.95 -0.34
CA ALA A 76 2.70 5.24 0.86
C ALA A 76 1.30 5.64 1.32
N PHE A 77 0.63 4.68 1.95
CA PHE A 77 -0.74 4.78 2.41
C PHE A 77 -0.87 4.14 3.79
N ILE A 78 -1.73 4.70 4.62
CA ILE A 78 -2.24 4.10 5.84
C ILE A 78 -3.74 3.88 5.63
N VAL A 79 -4.18 2.64 5.74
CA VAL A 79 -5.58 2.24 5.60
C VAL A 79 -6.10 1.79 6.97
N CYS A 80 -7.14 2.44 7.46
CA CYS A 80 -7.80 2.16 8.72
C CYS A 80 -8.96 1.17 8.49
N VAL A 81 -8.77 -0.05 8.95
CA VAL A 81 -9.78 -1.12 8.88
C VAL A 81 -10.45 -1.26 10.23
N SER A 82 -11.78 -1.25 10.28
CA SER A 82 -12.52 -1.50 11.52
C SER A 82 -12.32 -2.92 12.01
N LEU A 83 -12.00 -3.07 13.30
CA LEU A 83 -11.99 -4.36 13.97
C LEU A 83 -13.30 -4.53 14.76
N PRO A 84 -14.23 -5.36 14.29
CA PRO A 84 -15.43 -5.66 15.05
C PRO A 84 -15.04 -6.36 16.36
N LYS A 85 -15.50 -5.81 17.50
CA LYS A 85 -15.32 -6.37 18.86
C LYS A 85 -13.89 -6.39 19.44
N ALA A 86 -12.95 -5.60 18.90
CA ALA A 86 -11.56 -5.61 19.37
C ALA A 86 -11.18 -4.51 20.36
N GLY A 87 -12.14 -3.72 20.85
CA GLY A 87 -11.83 -2.71 21.86
C GLY A 87 -12.44 -2.97 23.24
N PRO A 88 -12.11 -2.12 24.21
CA PRO A 88 -12.31 -2.38 25.62
C PRO A 88 -13.77 -2.24 26.09
N CYS A 89 -14.70 -1.77 25.24
CA CYS A 89 -16.07 -1.44 25.64
C CYS A 89 -17.10 -2.41 25.02
N PRO A 90 -17.33 -3.61 25.58
CA PRO A 90 -18.15 -4.66 24.96
C PRO A 90 -19.65 -4.35 24.88
N ASN A 91 -20.15 -3.37 25.65
CA ASN A 91 -21.58 -3.08 25.79
C ASN A 91 -22.07 -1.87 24.99
N ASN A 92 -21.17 -1.16 24.31
CA ASN A 92 -21.54 0.04 23.57
C ASN A 92 -21.58 -0.32 22.07
N VAL A 93 -22.78 -0.38 21.49
CA VAL A 93 -23.02 -0.73 20.08
C VAL A 93 -22.48 0.30 19.09
N SER A 94 -22.17 1.51 19.57
CA SER A 94 -21.46 2.55 18.80
C SER A 94 -19.93 2.36 18.86
N ALA A 95 -19.46 1.51 19.77
CA ALA A 95 -18.07 1.28 20.12
C ALA A 95 -17.44 0.22 19.19
N LYS A 96 -17.31 0.59 17.90
CA LYS A 96 -16.38 -0.07 16.98
C LYS A 96 -14.96 0.34 17.34
N ASP A 97 -14.51 -0.08 18.52
CA ASP A 97 -13.43 0.56 19.28
C ASP A 97 -12.01 0.21 18.84
N GLY A 98 -11.88 -0.76 17.95
CA GLY A 98 -10.60 -1.15 17.39
C GLY A 98 -10.51 -0.74 15.92
N ALA A 99 -9.34 -0.26 15.52
CA ALA A 99 -8.95 -0.14 14.14
C ALA A 99 -7.64 -0.88 13.92
N THR A 100 -7.46 -1.49 12.75
CA THR A 100 -6.12 -1.89 12.29
C THR A 100 -5.67 -0.87 11.26
N ALA A 101 -4.56 -0.20 11.53
CA ALA A 101 -3.87 0.58 10.53
C ALA A 101 -2.98 -0.36 9.71
N VAL A 102 -3.27 -0.46 8.41
CA VAL A 102 -2.48 -1.17 7.43
C VAL A 102 -1.65 -0.13 6.66
N MET A 103 -0.35 -0.12 6.91
CA MET A 103 0.60 0.74 6.23
C MET A 103 1.15 0.01 5.02
N VAL A 104 1.14 0.65 3.87
CA VAL A 104 1.66 0.12 2.61
C VAL A 104 2.55 1.17 1.97
N ALA A 105 3.74 0.80 1.52
CA ALA A 105 4.61 1.65 0.72
C ALA A 105 5.14 0.86 -0.47
N ALA A 106 5.24 1.52 -1.62
CA ALA A 106 5.82 0.93 -2.83
C ALA A 106 6.65 1.99 -3.56
N GLY A 107 7.79 1.59 -4.10
CA GLY A 107 8.69 2.51 -4.80
C GLY A 107 9.86 1.79 -5.46
N ASP A 108 10.61 2.54 -6.27
CA ASP A 108 11.74 2.01 -7.03
C ASP A 108 12.99 1.84 -6.15
N ASN A 109 13.11 2.64 -5.11
CA ASN A 109 14.17 2.53 -4.11
C ASN A 109 13.68 1.72 -2.90
N SER A 110 14.18 0.49 -2.77
CA SER A 110 13.83 -0.42 -1.68
C SER A 110 14.10 0.17 -0.29
N ASP A 111 15.24 0.82 -0.09
CA ASP A 111 15.65 1.29 1.23
C ASP A 111 14.84 2.51 1.66
N GLU A 112 14.58 3.43 0.73
CA GLU A 112 13.65 4.53 0.96
C GLU A 112 12.25 4.01 1.28
N THR A 113 11.75 3.03 0.52
CA THR A 113 10.39 2.49 0.70
C THR A 113 10.25 1.78 2.06
N LYS A 114 11.26 1.04 2.50
CA LYS A 114 11.31 0.44 3.86
C LYS A 114 11.38 1.51 4.95
N ASN A 115 12.20 2.54 4.74
CA ASN A 115 12.32 3.65 5.69
C ASN A 115 10.98 4.37 5.83
N LEU A 116 10.27 4.57 4.72
CA LEU A 116 8.97 5.24 4.71
C LEU A 116 7.92 4.51 5.55
N ILE A 117 7.87 3.17 5.47
CA ILE A 117 7.02 2.36 6.38
C ILE A 117 7.42 2.58 7.85
N SER A 118 8.72 2.59 8.15
CA SER A 118 9.21 2.76 9.52
C SER A 118 8.90 4.16 10.07
N VAL A 119 8.98 5.19 9.22
CA VAL A 119 8.59 6.57 9.57
C VAL A 119 7.09 6.63 9.83
N LEU A 120 6.25 6.12 8.93
CA LEU A 120 4.79 6.14 9.11
C LEU A 120 4.37 5.39 10.37
N ASP A 121 4.96 4.23 10.63
CA ASP A 121 4.70 3.45 11.84
C ASP A 121 5.11 4.20 13.13
N THR A 122 6.22 4.93 13.07
CA THR A 122 6.68 5.77 14.18
C THR A 122 5.75 6.97 14.38
N LYS A 123 5.34 7.64 13.31
CA LYS A 123 4.50 8.85 13.34
C LYS A 123 3.06 8.56 13.72
N LEU A 124 2.51 7.42 13.28
CA LEU A 124 1.21 6.96 13.72
C LEU A 124 1.19 6.69 15.22
N GLY A 125 2.33 6.25 15.80
CA GLY A 125 2.45 6.03 17.23
C GLY A 125 1.49 4.99 17.79
N ASN A 126 1.26 5.03 19.10
CA ASN A 126 0.32 4.15 19.79
C ASN A 126 -0.84 4.97 20.38
N PRO A 127 -1.73 5.52 19.55
CA PRO A 127 -2.89 6.24 20.04
C PRO A 127 -3.77 5.25 20.81
N VAL A 128 -4.03 5.60 22.06
CA VAL A 128 -4.90 4.86 22.96
C VAL A 128 -5.96 5.83 23.42
N LEU A 129 -7.21 5.59 23.02
CA LEU A 129 -8.36 6.28 23.56
C LEU A 129 -9.25 5.22 24.21
N ILE A 130 -9.20 5.11 25.54
CA ILE A 130 -10.11 4.26 26.29
C ILE A 130 -11.12 5.19 26.93
N ASP A 131 -12.20 5.49 26.22
CA ASP A 131 -13.36 6.14 26.78
C ASP A 131 -14.57 5.23 26.55
N CYS A 132 -15.00 4.54 27.61
CA CYS A 132 -16.11 3.59 27.60
C CYS A 132 -17.39 4.17 28.23
N ASN A 133 -17.46 5.49 28.42
CA ASN A 133 -18.63 6.16 28.99
C ASN A 133 -19.72 6.46 27.96
#